data_AF-A0A955PM51-F1
#
_entry.id   AF-A0A955PM51-F1
#
_cell.length_a   1.000
_cell.length_b   1.000
_cell.length_c   1.000
_cell.angle_alpha   90.00
_cell.angle_beta   90.00
_cell.angle_gamma   90.00
#
_symmetry.space_group_name_H-M   'P 1'
#
loop_
_entity.id
_entity.type
_entity.pdbx_description
1 polymer ?
#
loop_
_entity_poly.entity_id
_entity_poly.type
_entity_poly.pdbx_seq_one_letter_code
_entity_poly.pdbx_strand_id
1 'polypeptide(L)'
;SYLSGPLSLDQIKRLAAQQDQSKPTEEMGQSEGKPSTPHEDTLSNTRPILPSQIEERFLPQRIVTEPNEKIAYRPALLGVGTLHYANSRAGVDEWRKVPLLAPLSGDIPTNPWTESVPFPGDTDNLFSEPDDGIGFGELPAEAQNSKAHDKWKKMLSTHLYKECPLVLWKSKQPSLVSQPKETEEEFQGRLRQALREERDLAMEKLRDQYATKSSRIEDRIQSAQARVAKEESQYQNQRLQTAISFGSTLMGALFGRKLTSRTNIGKAATAIRGIGRTADQRGDIERAEEKVETLQADLRELEQQLQTELLEIRREFEESELEYESQEIRTKKTDLTIDRYCLVWAPWAGSAGGADRPVY
;
A
#
# COMPACT_ATOMS: atom_id res chain seq x y z
N SER A 1 11.03 6.40 -46.47
CA SER A 1 9.89 6.75 -47.33
C SER A 1 9.12 5.50 -47.70
N TYR A 2 7.85 5.33 -47.34
CA TYR A 2 6.90 6.26 -46.70
C TYR A 2 6.07 5.53 -45.63
N LEU A 3 5.50 6.29 -44.69
CA LEU A 3 4.42 5.79 -43.83
C LEU A 3 3.22 5.38 -44.69
N SER A 4 2.64 4.22 -44.40
CA SER A 4 1.24 3.94 -44.74
C SER A 4 0.38 4.58 -43.65
N GLY A 5 -0.28 5.69 -43.95
CA GLY A 5 -1.24 6.31 -43.03
C GLY A 5 -2.50 5.45 -42.85
N PRO A 6 -3.38 5.78 -41.88
CA PRO A 6 -4.61 5.04 -41.65
C PRO A 6 -5.53 5.06 -42.89
N LEU A 7 -6.22 3.93 -43.11
CA LEU A 7 -7.10 3.71 -44.27
C LEU A 7 -8.19 4.77 -44.36
N SER A 8 -8.43 5.25 -45.59
CA SER A 8 -9.51 6.19 -45.88
C SER A 8 -10.87 5.51 -45.96
N LEU A 9 -11.95 6.21 -45.60
CA LEU A 9 -13.32 5.67 -45.58
C LEU A 9 -13.78 5.13 -46.95
N ASP A 10 -13.26 5.64 -48.06
CA ASP A 10 -13.57 5.14 -49.41
C ASP A 10 -12.86 3.82 -49.74
N GLN A 11 -11.74 3.50 -49.09
CA GLN A 11 -11.11 2.18 -49.18
C GLN A 11 -11.89 1.13 -48.41
N ILE A 12 -12.48 1.51 -47.26
CA ILE A 12 -13.36 0.63 -46.47
C ILE A 12 -14.64 0.32 -47.24
N LYS A 13 -15.27 1.32 -47.88
CA LYS A 13 -16.45 1.12 -48.74
C LYS A 13 -16.18 0.20 -49.94
N ARG A 14 -14.98 0.26 -50.54
CA ARG A 14 -14.62 -0.64 -51.65
C ARG A 14 -14.44 -2.10 -51.21
N LEU A 15 -13.94 -2.35 -50.01
CA LEU A 15 -13.89 -3.70 -49.43
C LEU A 15 -15.29 -4.25 -49.13
N ALA A 16 -16.18 -3.43 -48.56
CA ALA A 16 -17.56 -3.84 -48.28
C ALA A 16 -18.35 -4.18 -49.57
N ALA A 17 -18.16 -3.42 -50.65
CA ALA A 17 -18.80 -3.67 -51.93
C ALA A 17 -18.28 -4.93 -52.67
N GLN A 18 -17.11 -5.47 -52.29
CA GLN A 18 -16.48 -6.59 -52.98
C GLN A 18 -16.79 -7.96 -52.33
N GLN A 19 -17.35 -7.99 -51.12
CA GLN A 19 -17.83 -9.22 -50.47
C GLN A 19 -19.28 -9.61 -50.87
N ASP A 20 -20.03 -8.71 -51.52
CA ASP A 20 -21.47 -8.87 -51.78
C ASP A 20 -21.80 -9.47 -53.17
N GLN A 21 -20.78 -9.93 -53.93
CA GLN A 21 -20.93 -10.45 -55.31
C GLN A 21 -20.35 -11.85 -55.56
N SER A 22 -20.27 -12.70 -54.53
CA SER A 22 -19.82 -14.10 -54.67
C SER A 22 -20.83 -15.11 -54.10
N LYS A 23 -22.02 -15.15 -54.69
CA LYS A 23 -22.94 -16.29 -54.64
C LYS A 23 -22.89 -17.10 -55.95
N PRO A 24 -22.54 -18.39 -55.90
CA PRO A 24 -22.84 -19.38 -56.95
C PRO A 24 -24.02 -20.29 -56.59
N THR A 25 -24.65 -20.83 -57.63
CA THR A 25 -25.89 -21.62 -57.64
C THR A 25 -25.73 -22.70 -58.73
N GLU A 26 -26.03 -23.99 -58.56
CA GLU A 26 -26.64 -24.75 -57.44
C GLU A 26 -26.03 -26.18 -57.38
N GLU A 27 -26.42 -27.01 -56.40
CA GLU A 27 -26.93 -28.40 -56.59
C GLU A 27 -26.88 -29.30 -55.33
N MET A 28 -27.75 -30.32 -55.33
CA MET A 28 -28.22 -31.14 -54.21
C MET A 28 -27.17 -31.95 -53.42
N GLY A 29 -27.29 -31.89 -52.09
CA GLY A 29 -26.75 -32.89 -51.15
C GLY A 29 -27.58 -32.92 -49.87
N GLN A 30 -28.19 -34.07 -49.54
CA GLN A 30 -29.04 -34.21 -48.34
C GLN A 30 -28.21 -34.26 -47.05
N SER A 31 -28.53 -33.42 -46.08
CA SER A 31 -28.33 -33.71 -44.65
C SER A 31 -29.30 -32.87 -43.82
N GLU A 32 -29.97 -33.48 -42.85
CA GLU A 32 -30.93 -32.81 -41.98
C GLU A 32 -30.21 -31.91 -40.95
N GLY A 33 -30.69 -30.67 -40.81
CA GLY A 33 -30.25 -29.73 -39.78
C GLY A 33 -31.41 -28.85 -39.36
N LYS A 34 -31.95 -29.05 -38.15
CA LYS A 34 -33.05 -28.25 -37.61
C LYS A 34 -32.64 -26.77 -37.45
N PRO A 35 -33.55 -25.82 -37.69
CA PRO A 35 -33.28 -24.41 -37.41
C PRO A 35 -33.29 -24.15 -35.89
N SER A 36 -32.27 -23.42 -35.42
CA SER A 36 -32.21 -22.93 -34.04
C SER A 36 -33.28 -21.85 -33.81
N THR A 37 -34.21 -22.11 -32.90
CA THR A 37 -35.21 -21.15 -32.45
C THR A 37 -34.61 -20.18 -31.43
N PRO A 38 -35.15 -18.95 -31.28
CA PRO A 38 -34.88 -18.13 -30.10
C PRO A 38 -35.34 -18.87 -28.84
N HIS A 39 -34.59 -18.76 -27.74
CA HIS A 39 -35.04 -19.23 -26.44
C HIS A 39 -36.15 -18.32 -25.89
N GLU A 40 -37.41 -18.61 -26.23
CA GLU A 40 -38.54 -18.16 -25.44
C GLU A 40 -38.64 -19.06 -24.20
N ASP A 41 -38.29 -18.51 -23.02
CA ASP A 41 -38.61 -19.14 -21.74
C ASP A 41 -40.12 -19.38 -21.65
N THR A 42 -40.54 -20.64 -21.66
CA THR A 42 -41.96 -20.99 -21.52
C THR A 42 -42.43 -20.80 -20.08
N LEU A 43 -42.82 -19.55 -19.76
CA LEU A 43 -43.37 -19.19 -18.47
C LEU A 43 -44.60 -20.04 -18.13
N SER A 44 -44.47 -20.89 -17.12
CA SER A 44 -45.53 -21.78 -16.66
C SER A 44 -46.21 -21.21 -15.41
N ASN A 45 -47.53 -21.25 -15.37
CA ASN A 45 -48.31 -20.71 -14.24
C ASN A 45 -48.49 -21.73 -13.10
N THR A 46 -47.71 -22.82 -13.09
CA THR A 46 -47.88 -23.97 -12.19
C THR A 46 -46.55 -24.38 -11.59
N ARG A 47 -46.45 -24.29 -10.25
CA ARG A 47 -45.30 -24.74 -9.46
C ARG A 47 -44.93 -26.19 -9.78
N PRO A 48 -43.67 -26.49 -10.14
CA PRO A 48 -43.19 -27.86 -10.32
C PRO A 48 -43.32 -28.70 -9.05
N ILE A 49 -43.66 -29.98 -9.19
CA ILE A 49 -43.78 -30.90 -8.04
C ILE A 49 -42.40 -31.41 -7.66
N LEU A 50 -41.92 -31.06 -6.47
CA LEU A 50 -40.64 -31.50 -5.93
C LEU A 50 -40.80 -32.66 -4.92
N PRO A 51 -39.91 -33.66 -4.93
CA PRO A 51 -39.79 -34.63 -3.85
C PRO A 51 -39.52 -33.97 -2.49
N SER A 52 -40.15 -34.46 -1.43
CA SER A 52 -40.04 -33.91 -0.06
C SER A 52 -38.65 -34.00 0.57
N GLN A 53 -37.68 -34.63 -0.09
CA GLN A 53 -36.27 -34.64 0.35
C GLN A 53 -35.49 -33.40 -0.10
N ILE A 54 -36.04 -32.58 -1.00
CA ILE A 54 -35.41 -31.34 -1.48
C ILE A 54 -36.01 -30.18 -0.68
N GLU A 55 -35.18 -29.45 0.07
CA GLU A 55 -35.62 -28.19 0.67
C GLU A 55 -35.81 -27.16 -0.45
N GLU A 56 -37.02 -26.64 -0.57
CA GLU A 56 -37.41 -25.58 -1.51
C GLU A 56 -37.67 -24.28 -0.73
N ARG A 57 -37.21 -23.16 -1.27
CA ARG A 57 -37.34 -21.82 -0.70
C ARG A 57 -37.59 -20.78 -1.78
N PHE A 58 -38.09 -19.62 -1.39
CA PHE A 58 -38.37 -18.50 -2.28
C PHE A 58 -37.59 -17.27 -1.81
N LEU A 59 -37.00 -16.55 -2.76
CA LEU A 59 -36.39 -15.25 -2.51
C LEU A 59 -37.47 -14.18 -2.66
N PRO A 60 -37.59 -13.24 -1.69
CA PRO A 60 -38.58 -12.18 -1.78
C PRO A 60 -38.24 -11.21 -2.91
N GLN A 61 -39.24 -10.67 -3.59
CA GLN A 61 -39.01 -9.50 -4.43
C GLN A 61 -38.59 -8.29 -3.56
N ARG A 62 -37.41 -7.74 -3.82
CA ARG A 62 -36.87 -6.52 -3.18
C ARG A 62 -36.82 -5.31 -4.07
N ILE A 63 -36.72 -5.50 -5.39
CA ILE A 63 -36.64 -4.40 -6.36
C ILE A 63 -38.03 -4.19 -6.98
N VAL A 64 -38.56 -2.98 -6.82
CA VAL A 64 -39.80 -2.57 -7.50
C VAL A 64 -39.56 -2.53 -9.01
N THR A 65 -40.44 -3.17 -9.76
CA THR A 65 -40.40 -3.26 -11.22
C THR A 65 -41.27 -2.19 -11.87
N GLU A 66 -41.04 -1.92 -13.15
CA GLU A 66 -41.95 -1.09 -13.93
C GLU A 66 -43.29 -1.81 -14.16
N PRO A 67 -44.43 -1.09 -14.34
CA PRO A 67 -45.76 -1.70 -14.47
C PRO A 67 -45.94 -2.70 -15.62
N ASN A 68 -45.01 -2.71 -16.59
CA ASN A 68 -45.04 -3.57 -17.77
C ASN A 68 -43.94 -4.66 -17.76
N GLU A 69 -43.04 -4.69 -16.77
CA GLU A 69 -42.07 -5.79 -16.62
C GLU A 69 -42.78 -7.04 -16.09
N LYS A 70 -42.58 -8.18 -16.75
CA LYS A 70 -43.12 -9.46 -16.26
C LYS A 70 -42.13 -10.07 -15.28
N ILE A 71 -42.61 -10.48 -14.10
CA ILE A 71 -41.79 -11.17 -13.10
C ILE A 71 -42.07 -12.67 -13.16
N ALA A 72 -40.99 -13.46 -13.11
CA ALA A 72 -41.07 -14.90 -12.96
C ALA A 72 -40.00 -15.42 -11.99
N TYR A 73 -40.34 -16.43 -11.22
CA TYR A 73 -39.41 -17.20 -10.42
C TYR A 73 -38.59 -18.13 -11.31
N ARG A 74 -37.26 -17.99 -11.31
CA ARG A 74 -36.30 -18.91 -11.93
C ARG A 74 -35.61 -19.78 -10.89
N PRO A 75 -35.36 -21.07 -11.16
CA PRO A 75 -34.74 -21.97 -10.19
C PRO A 75 -33.23 -21.74 -10.10
N ALA A 76 -32.69 -21.86 -8.90
CA ALA A 76 -31.27 -21.84 -8.61
C ALA A 76 -30.96 -22.72 -7.37
N LEU A 77 -29.71 -23.15 -7.20
CA LEU A 77 -29.25 -23.77 -5.97
C LEU A 77 -28.63 -22.71 -5.06
N LEU A 78 -29.08 -22.62 -3.81
CA LEU A 78 -28.38 -21.87 -2.78
C LEU A 78 -27.51 -22.82 -1.96
N GLY A 79 -26.20 -22.55 -1.94
CA GLY A 79 -25.22 -23.26 -1.15
C GLY A 79 -24.55 -22.30 -0.17
N VAL A 80 -24.63 -22.59 1.13
CA VAL A 80 -23.96 -21.81 2.16
C VAL A 80 -22.98 -22.72 2.88
N GLY A 81 -21.70 -22.42 2.76
CA GLY A 81 -20.67 -23.11 3.53
C GLY A 81 -19.85 -22.14 4.38
N THR A 82 -19.39 -22.61 5.52
CA THR A 82 -18.43 -21.87 6.35
C THR A 82 -17.07 -22.56 6.27
N LEU A 83 -16.06 -21.78 5.89
CA LEU A 83 -14.67 -22.19 5.71
C LEU A 83 -13.82 -21.61 6.84
N HIS A 84 -13.01 -22.43 7.47
CA HIS A 84 -12.02 -22.01 8.46
C HIS A 84 -10.63 -21.99 7.84
N TYR A 85 -9.95 -20.84 7.92
CA TYR A 85 -8.58 -20.66 7.48
C TYR A 85 -7.68 -20.53 8.71
N ALA A 86 -6.71 -21.43 8.83
CA ALA A 86 -5.75 -21.46 9.94
C ALA A 86 -4.32 -21.55 9.41
N ASN A 87 -3.51 -20.52 9.64
CA ASN A 87 -2.10 -20.47 9.26
C ASN A 87 -1.30 -19.61 10.25
N SER A 88 -0.63 -20.26 11.19
CA SER A 88 0.16 -19.61 12.23
C SER A 88 1.34 -18.77 11.70
N ARG A 89 1.90 -19.10 10.53
CA ARG A 89 3.00 -18.31 9.91
C ARG A 89 2.51 -17.00 9.30
N ALA A 90 1.24 -16.91 8.96
CA ALA A 90 0.58 -15.71 8.44
C ALA A 90 -0.25 -14.98 9.51
N GLY A 91 -0.33 -15.51 10.74
CA GLY A 91 -1.17 -14.95 11.81
C GLY A 91 -2.67 -15.12 11.59
N VAL A 92 -3.09 -16.11 10.79
CA VAL A 92 -4.48 -16.29 10.36
C VAL A 92 -5.18 -17.36 11.19
N ASP A 93 -6.32 -16.99 11.76
CA ASP A 93 -7.33 -17.88 12.34
C ASP A 93 -8.72 -17.22 12.10
N GLU A 94 -9.37 -17.54 10.98
CA GLU A 94 -10.60 -16.87 10.54
C GLU A 94 -11.67 -17.85 10.02
N TRP A 95 -12.92 -17.67 10.43
CA TRP A 95 -14.09 -18.32 9.86
C TRP A 95 -14.80 -17.40 8.88
N ARG A 96 -15.04 -17.88 7.64
CA ARG A 96 -15.72 -17.15 6.58
C ARG A 96 -16.93 -17.93 6.07
N LYS A 97 -18.12 -17.36 6.24
CA LYS A 97 -19.37 -17.82 5.60
C LYS A 97 -19.35 -17.37 4.13
N VAL A 98 -19.55 -18.31 3.21
CA VAL A 98 -19.54 -18.09 1.76
C VAL A 98 -20.87 -18.62 1.19
N PRO A 99 -21.85 -17.73 0.94
CA PRO A 99 -23.10 -18.09 0.29
C PRO A 99 -22.98 -17.91 -1.23
N LEU A 100 -23.28 -18.98 -1.97
CA LEU A 100 -23.23 -19.05 -3.43
C LEU A 100 -24.61 -19.39 -4.00
N LEU A 101 -24.97 -18.73 -5.09
CA LEU A 101 -26.18 -18.98 -5.86
C LEU A 101 -25.78 -19.51 -7.24
N ALA A 102 -26.18 -20.74 -7.57
CA ALA A 102 -25.96 -21.34 -8.88
C ALA A 102 -27.27 -21.39 -9.69
N PRO A 103 -27.45 -20.59 -10.74
CA PRO A 103 -28.62 -20.66 -11.61
C PRO A 103 -28.82 -22.07 -12.20
N LEU A 104 -30.08 -22.47 -12.39
CA LEU A 104 -30.47 -23.72 -13.06
C LEU A 104 -31.28 -23.47 -14.34
N SER A 105 -31.06 -22.33 -15.00
CA SER A 105 -31.69 -22.00 -16.27
C SER A 105 -30.95 -22.65 -17.45
N GLY A 106 -31.66 -23.41 -18.29
CA GLY A 106 -31.10 -24.07 -19.46
C GLY A 106 -30.34 -25.37 -19.15
N ASP A 107 -29.34 -25.69 -19.96
CA ASP A 107 -28.52 -26.90 -19.80
C ASP A 107 -27.61 -26.79 -18.57
N ILE A 108 -27.85 -27.62 -17.56
CA ILE A 108 -27.05 -27.61 -16.32
C ILE A 108 -25.63 -28.12 -16.61
N PRO A 109 -24.57 -27.36 -16.31
CA PRO A 109 -23.20 -27.82 -16.51
C PRO A 109 -22.86 -28.98 -15.55
N THR A 110 -21.87 -29.81 -15.92
CA THR A 110 -21.48 -31.02 -15.15
C THR A 110 -21.23 -30.76 -13.66
N ASN A 111 -20.82 -29.53 -13.31
CA ASN A 111 -20.84 -29.00 -11.96
C ASN A 111 -21.60 -27.66 -11.95
N PRO A 112 -22.80 -27.55 -11.33
CA PRO A 112 -23.60 -26.32 -11.36
C PRO A 112 -22.91 -25.14 -10.66
N TRP A 113 -22.01 -25.39 -9.70
CA TRP A 113 -21.31 -24.32 -8.98
C TRP A 113 -20.29 -23.55 -9.82
N THR A 114 -19.93 -24.07 -11.01
CA THR A 114 -18.94 -23.43 -11.90
C THR A 114 -19.40 -22.04 -12.36
N GLU A 115 -20.71 -21.84 -12.50
CA GLU A 115 -21.35 -20.57 -12.89
C GLU A 115 -22.03 -19.90 -11.69
N SER A 116 -21.67 -20.29 -10.47
CA SER A 116 -22.26 -19.70 -9.27
C SER A 116 -21.72 -18.30 -9.00
N VAL A 117 -22.60 -17.45 -8.49
CA VAL A 117 -22.30 -16.08 -8.08
C VAL A 117 -22.42 -15.93 -6.56
N PRO A 118 -21.69 -14.99 -5.94
CA PRO A 118 -21.92 -14.64 -4.54
C PRO A 118 -23.39 -14.25 -4.33
N PHE A 119 -24.03 -14.83 -3.31
CA PHE A 119 -25.41 -14.49 -2.99
C PHE A 119 -25.48 -13.09 -2.36
N PRO A 120 -26.25 -12.13 -2.93
CA PRO A 120 -26.23 -10.74 -2.50
C PRO A 120 -27.11 -10.44 -1.27
N GLY A 121 -27.87 -11.43 -0.77
CA GLY A 121 -28.85 -11.27 0.29
C GLY A 121 -28.46 -11.91 1.63
N ASP A 122 -29.34 -11.73 2.62
CA ASP A 122 -29.33 -12.51 3.86
C ASP A 122 -29.83 -13.94 3.61
N THR A 123 -29.02 -14.94 3.96
CA THR A 123 -29.32 -16.38 3.79
C THR A 123 -30.43 -16.90 4.68
N ASP A 124 -30.82 -16.12 5.69
CA ASP A 124 -31.83 -16.51 6.68
C ASP A 124 -33.20 -15.89 6.36
N ASN A 125 -33.24 -14.88 5.49
CA ASN A 125 -34.46 -14.26 4.95
C ASN A 125 -34.95 -14.98 3.68
N LEU A 126 -35.30 -16.26 3.83
CA LEU A 126 -35.81 -17.13 2.76
C LEU A 126 -37.24 -17.61 3.06
N PHE A 127 -38.19 -17.30 2.17
CA PHE A 127 -39.59 -17.63 2.37
C PHE A 127 -39.87 -19.12 2.08
N SER A 128 -40.92 -19.66 2.71
CA SER A 128 -41.40 -21.03 2.51
C SER A 128 -42.50 -21.15 1.46
N GLU A 129 -43.09 -20.03 1.05
CA GLU A 129 -44.11 -19.90 0.02
C GLU A 129 -43.72 -18.75 -0.94
N PRO A 130 -44.13 -18.80 -2.22
CA PRO A 130 -43.86 -17.75 -3.20
C PRO A 130 -44.68 -16.48 -2.93
N ASP A 131 -44.22 -15.34 -3.44
CA ASP A 131 -44.99 -14.11 -3.52
C ASP A 131 -46.18 -14.28 -4.49
N ASP A 132 -47.35 -13.73 -4.12
CA ASP A 132 -48.60 -13.87 -4.88
C ASP A 132 -48.50 -13.29 -6.31
N GLY A 133 -48.96 -14.07 -7.29
CA GLY A 133 -49.08 -13.62 -8.69
C GLY A 133 -47.81 -13.70 -9.55
N ILE A 134 -46.68 -14.16 -8.99
CA ILE A 134 -45.45 -14.42 -9.76
C ILE A 134 -45.50 -15.83 -10.38
N GLY A 135 -45.22 -15.94 -11.68
CA GLY A 135 -45.17 -17.22 -12.42
C GLY A 135 -43.86 -17.99 -12.23
N PHE A 136 -43.78 -19.22 -12.75
CA PHE A 136 -42.60 -20.09 -12.63
C PHE A 136 -41.94 -20.37 -13.98
N GLY A 137 -40.63 -20.13 -14.07
CA GLY A 137 -39.78 -20.62 -15.14
C GLY A 137 -39.57 -22.14 -15.07
N GLU A 138 -39.01 -22.70 -16.14
CA GLU A 138 -38.79 -24.14 -16.26
C GLU A 138 -37.80 -24.66 -15.21
N LEU A 139 -38.13 -25.79 -14.58
CA LEU A 139 -37.24 -26.53 -13.67
C LEU A 139 -36.66 -27.75 -14.41
N PRO A 140 -35.35 -27.80 -14.69
CA PRO A 140 -34.74 -28.93 -15.40
C PRO A 140 -35.00 -30.26 -14.69
N ALA A 141 -35.20 -31.33 -15.47
CA ALA A 141 -35.54 -32.65 -14.95
C ALA A 141 -34.50 -33.21 -13.96
N GLU A 142 -33.21 -32.87 -14.10
CA GLU A 142 -32.18 -33.26 -13.13
C GLU A 142 -32.43 -32.66 -11.74
N ALA A 143 -32.95 -31.44 -11.66
CA ALA A 143 -33.21 -30.76 -10.39
C ALA A 143 -34.40 -31.34 -9.61
N GLN A 144 -35.22 -32.18 -10.26
CA GLN A 144 -36.29 -32.95 -9.62
C GLN A 144 -35.77 -34.26 -9.00
N ASN A 145 -34.50 -34.63 -9.20
CA ASN A 145 -33.92 -35.89 -8.73
C ASN A 145 -33.07 -35.71 -7.47
N SER A 146 -33.51 -36.29 -6.34
CA SER A 146 -32.79 -36.18 -5.05
C SER A 146 -31.32 -36.68 -5.10
N LYS A 147 -30.99 -37.65 -5.97
CA LYS A 147 -29.60 -38.12 -6.14
C LYS A 147 -28.71 -37.08 -6.83
N ALA A 148 -29.28 -36.19 -7.65
CA ALA A 148 -28.55 -35.08 -8.23
C ALA A 148 -28.18 -34.05 -7.15
N HIS A 149 -29.13 -33.73 -6.25
CA HIS A 149 -28.91 -32.87 -5.08
C HIS A 149 -27.80 -33.39 -4.15
N ASP A 150 -27.76 -34.69 -3.84
CA ASP A 150 -26.66 -35.30 -3.08
C ASP A 150 -25.28 -35.14 -3.76
N LYS A 151 -25.24 -35.25 -5.09
CA LYS A 151 -24.04 -35.07 -5.90
C LYS A 151 -23.62 -33.60 -5.93
N TRP A 152 -24.55 -32.68 -6.15
CA TRP A 152 -24.32 -31.24 -6.19
C TRP A 152 -23.89 -30.68 -4.83
N LYS A 153 -24.45 -31.16 -3.70
CA LYS A 153 -24.00 -30.79 -2.35
C LYS A 153 -22.55 -31.23 -2.08
N LYS A 154 -22.12 -32.40 -2.58
CA LYS A 154 -20.71 -32.83 -2.53
C LYS A 154 -19.82 -31.97 -3.43
N MET A 155 -20.31 -31.60 -4.62
CA MET A 155 -19.61 -30.69 -5.52
C MET A 155 -19.42 -29.30 -4.91
N LEU A 156 -20.40 -28.77 -4.16
CA LEU A 156 -20.29 -27.50 -3.44
C LEU A 156 -19.08 -27.49 -2.50
N SER A 157 -18.94 -28.51 -1.65
CA SER A 157 -17.80 -28.63 -0.73
C SER A 157 -16.45 -28.72 -1.45
N THR A 158 -16.43 -29.29 -2.66
CA THR A 158 -15.23 -29.39 -3.49
C THR A 158 -14.92 -28.08 -4.22
N HIS A 159 -15.95 -27.35 -4.63
CA HIS A 159 -15.85 -26.04 -5.29
C HIS A 159 -15.36 -24.98 -4.29
N LEU A 160 -16.02 -24.86 -3.12
CA LEU A 160 -15.58 -23.97 -2.03
C LEU A 160 -14.12 -24.22 -1.61
N TYR A 161 -13.70 -25.48 -1.49
CA TYR A 161 -12.31 -25.84 -1.18
C TYR A 161 -11.29 -25.42 -2.27
N LYS A 162 -11.71 -25.33 -3.54
CA LYS A 162 -10.85 -24.99 -4.68
C LYS A 162 -10.83 -23.50 -4.99
N GLU A 163 -12.01 -22.91 -5.16
CA GLU A 163 -12.22 -21.57 -5.73
C GLU A 163 -12.36 -20.48 -4.66
N CYS A 164 -12.35 -20.83 -3.37
CA CYS A 164 -12.37 -19.87 -2.26
C CYS A 164 -11.10 -19.95 -1.38
N PRO A 165 -9.88 -19.70 -1.91
CA PRO A 165 -8.73 -19.40 -1.07
C PRO A 165 -8.94 -18.06 -0.34
N LEU A 166 -8.37 -17.93 0.85
CA LEU A 166 -8.12 -16.62 1.45
C LEU A 166 -6.84 -16.06 0.82
N VAL A 167 -6.97 -15.02 0.01
CA VAL A 167 -5.84 -14.28 -0.55
C VAL A 167 -5.37 -13.26 0.48
N LEU A 168 -4.09 -13.27 0.78
CA LEU A 168 -3.40 -12.23 1.54
C LEU A 168 -2.21 -11.71 0.74
N TRP A 169 -1.72 -10.53 1.07
CA TRP A 169 -0.47 -10.00 0.53
C TRP A 169 0.61 -9.99 1.62
N LYS A 170 1.87 -10.11 1.20
CA LYS A 170 3.02 -10.11 2.10
C LYS A 170 4.18 -9.33 1.50
N SER A 171 4.76 -8.43 2.28
CA SER A 171 6.05 -7.81 1.96
C SER A 171 7.16 -8.40 2.85
N LYS A 172 8.39 -8.35 2.33
CA LYS A 172 9.60 -8.71 3.07
C LYS A 172 10.16 -7.51 3.84
N GLN A 173 10.07 -6.33 3.26
CA GLN A 173 10.60 -5.08 3.79
C GLN A 173 9.69 -3.90 3.38
N PRO A 174 8.94 -3.30 4.32
CA PRO A 174 8.83 -3.66 5.74
C PRO A 174 8.13 -5.01 5.91
N SER A 175 8.45 -5.74 6.98
CA SER A 175 7.93 -7.10 7.17
C SER A 175 6.47 -7.09 7.64
N LEU A 176 5.54 -7.09 6.66
CA LEU A 176 4.11 -7.02 6.89
C LEU A 176 3.34 -8.09 6.10
N VAL A 177 2.26 -8.57 6.70
CA VAL A 177 1.25 -9.44 6.09
C VAL A 177 -0.10 -8.71 6.12
N SER A 178 -0.94 -8.91 5.11
CA SER A 178 -2.28 -8.33 5.07
C SER A 178 -3.22 -8.96 6.10
N GLN A 179 -4.20 -8.20 6.55
CA GLN A 179 -5.28 -8.74 7.38
C GLN A 179 -6.28 -9.50 6.48
N PRO A 180 -7.02 -10.49 7.02
CA PRO A 180 -8.13 -11.08 6.30
C PRO A 180 -9.19 -10.01 5.98
N LYS A 181 -9.69 -10.02 4.74
CA LYS A 181 -10.61 -9.03 4.17
C LYS A 181 -10.05 -7.60 3.97
N GLU A 182 -8.78 -7.34 4.26
CA GLU A 182 -8.10 -6.13 3.78
C GLU A 182 -8.12 -6.15 2.23
N THR A 183 -8.26 -4.98 1.61
CA THR A 183 -8.09 -4.82 0.16
C THR A 183 -6.62 -4.61 -0.20
N GLU A 184 -6.26 -4.80 -1.47
CA GLU A 184 -4.89 -4.55 -1.94
C GLU A 184 -4.49 -3.07 -1.72
N GLU A 185 -5.42 -2.14 -1.92
CA GLU A 185 -5.20 -0.70 -1.75
C GLU A 185 -4.97 -0.32 -0.27
N GLU A 186 -5.74 -0.91 0.66
CA GLU A 186 -5.54 -0.73 2.10
C GLU A 186 -4.19 -1.30 2.55
N PHE A 187 -3.84 -2.51 2.08
CA PHE A 187 -2.54 -3.11 2.36
C PHE A 187 -1.38 -2.27 1.83
N GLN A 188 -1.45 -1.80 0.58
CA GLN A 188 -0.47 -0.86 0.00
C GLN A 188 -0.39 0.44 0.82
N GLY A 189 -1.52 0.98 1.28
CA GLY A 189 -1.58 2.17 2.13
C GLY A 189 -0.79 1.97 3.43
N ARG A 190 -1.02 0.84 4.10
CA ARG A 190 -0.31 0.45 5.33
C ARG A 190 1.17 0.16 5.10
N LEU A 191 1.53 -0.44 3.96
CA LEU A 191 2.91 -0.68 3.55
C LEU A 191 3.68 0.64 3.33
N ARG A 192 3.07 1.61 2.63
CA ARG A 192 3.61 2.97 2.46
C ARG A 192 3.76 3.72 3.78
N GLN A 193 2.86 3.51 4.74
CA GLN A 193 2.97 4.11 6.07
C GLN A 193 4.18 3.53 6.82
N ALA A 194 4.31 2.20 6.89
CA ALA A 194 5.42 1.55 7.58
C ALA A 194 6.79 1.92 6.99
N LEU A 195 6.91 2.07 5.66
CA LEU A 195 8.14 2.59 5.02
C LEU A 195 8.49 4.01 5.46
N ARG A 196 7.49 4.89 5.65
CA ARG A 196 7.72 6.25 6.15
C ARG A 196 8.18 6.24 7.59
N GLU A 197 7.58 5.37 8.42
CA GLU A 197 7.99 5.19 9.82
C GLU A 197 9.43 4.65 9.93
N GLU A 198 9.81 3.65 9.10
CA GLU A 198 11.19 3.15 9.02
C GLU A 198 12.18 4.24 8.57
N ARG A 199 11.84 5.01 7.53
CA ARG A 199 12.63 6.16 7.05
C ARG A 199 12.81 7.22 8.14
N ASP A 200 11.74 7.57 8.83
CA ASP A 200 11.74 8.64 9.82
C ASP A 200 12.57 8.22 11.05
N LEU A 201 12.47 6.96 11.48
CA LEU A 201 13.35 6.35 12.49
C LEU A 201 14.82 6.28 12.05
N ALA A 202 15.10 6.03 10.77
CA ALA A 202 16.46 6.04 10.24
C ALA A 202 17.06 7.46 10.27
N MET A 203 16.30 8.47 9.83
CA MET A 203 16.70 9.87 9.90
C MET A 203 16.87 10.37 11.34
N GLU A 204 16.02 9.95 12.28
CA GLU A 204 16.13 10.31 13.71
C GLU A 204 17.40 9.71 14.33
N LYS A 205 17.66 8.41 14.14
CA LYS A 205 18.91 7.76 14.57
C LYS A 205 20.16 8.42 13.99
N LEU A 206 20.09 8.94 12.77
CA LEU A 206 21.19 9.68 12.17
C LEU A 206 21.39 11.04 12.86
N ARG A 207 20.31 11.80 13.08
CA ARG A 207 20.35 13.07 13.81
C ARG A 207 20.92 12.91 15.21
N ASP A 208 20.55 11.87 15.96
CA ASP A 208 21.08 11.61 17.30
C ASP A 208 22.58 11.33 17.31
N GLN A 209 23.06 10.54 16.34
CA GLN A 209 24.48 10.27 16.17
C GLN A 209 25.26 11.55 15.86
N TYR A 210 24.72 12.42 14.99
CA TYR A 210 25.36 13.68 14.64
C TYR A 210 25.27 14.72 15.75
N ALA A 211 24.15 14.85 16.46
CA ALA A 211 24.03 15.73 17.63
C ALA A 211 25.08 15.38 18.71
N THR A 212 25.35 14.08 18.92
CA THR A 212 26.40 13.59 19.82
C THR A 212 27.82 13.91 19.31
N LYS A 213 28.03 14.07 18.00
CA LYS A 213 29.30 14.53 17.41
C LYS A 213 29.42 16.06 17.50
N SER A 214 28.39 16.82 17.11
CA SER A 214 28.36 18.29 17.10
C SER A 214 28.59 18.86 18.49
N SER A 215 27.87 18.38 19.51
CA SER A 215 28.05 18.83 20.90
C SER A 215 29.50 18.71 21.40
N ARG A 216 30.21 17.63 21.03
CA ARG A 216 31.64 17.45 21.36
C ARG A 216 32.56 18.45 20.65
N ILE A 217 32.18 18.96 19.49
CA ILE A 217 32.93 20.02 18.78
C ILE A 217 32.56 21.39 19.37
N GLU A 218 31.28 21.65 19.64
CA GLU A 218 30.79 22.86 20.31
C GLU A 218 31.44 23.06 21.69
N ASP A 219 31.51 22.03 22.53
CA ASP A 219 32.21 22.05 23.83
C ASP A 219 33.70 22.43 23.67
N ARG A 220 34.34 21.98 22.59
CA ARG A 220 35.74 22.31 22.27
C ARG A 220 35.86 23.75 21.76
N ILE A 221 34.92 24.23 20.95
CA ILE A 221 34.85 25.63 20.48
C ILE A 221 34.72 26.56 21.69
N GLN A 222 33.76 26.30 22.59
CA GLN A 222 33.58 27.08 23.82
C GLN A 222 34.85 27.08 24.68
N SER A 223 35.48 25.91 24.86
CA SER A 223 36.74 25.77 25.60
C SER A 223 37.91 26.53 24.95
N ALA A 224 37.97 26.56 23.62
CA ALA A 224 38.99 27.30 22.87
C ALA A 224 38.76 28.81 22.92
N GLN A 225 37.52 29.27 22.75
CA GLN A 225 37.14 30.69 22.87
C GLN A 225 37.41 31.23 24.29
N ALA A 226 37.10 30.46 25.34
CA ALA A 226 37.43 30.81 26.71
C ALA A 226 38.95 30.92 26.95
N ARG A 227 39.76 30.17 26.18
CA ARG A 227 41.22 30.28 26.21
C ARG A 227 41.71 31.54 25.48
N VAL A 228 41.19 31.85 24.28
CA VAL A 228 41.49 33.09 23.55
C VAL A 228 41.25 34.31 24.45
N ALA A 229 40.03 34.44 25.00
CA ALA A 229 39.66 35.55 25.88
C ALA A 229 40.58 35.68 27.12
N LYS A 230 41.07 34.56 27.66
CA LYS A 230 42.03 34.55 28.75
C LYS A 230 43.40 35.07 28.31
N GLU A 231 43.93 34.60 27.18
CA GLU A 231 45.24 35.00 26.64
C GLU A 231 45.22 36.48 26.21
N GLU A 232 44.15 36.96 25.57
CA GLU A 232 43.89 38.38 25.31
C GLU A 232 43.91 39.23 26.59
N SER A 233 43.19 38.80 27.64
CA SER A 233 43.13 39.54 28.90
C SER A 233 44.50 39.65 29.57
N GLN A 234 45.35 38.62 29.46
CA GLN A 234 46.71 38.62 29.98
C GLN A 234 47.60 39.57 29.18
N TYR A 235 47.49 39.54 27.85
CA TYR A 235 48.20 40.47 26.97
C TYR A 235 47.84 41.94 27.25
N GLN A 236 46.55 42.25 27.42
CA GLN A 236 46.08 43.59 27.77
C GLN A 236 46.60 44.05 29.14
N ASN A 237 46.51 43.21 30.17
CA ASN A 237 47.01 43.52 31.51
C ASN A 237 48.53 43.77 31.52
N GLN A 238 49.30 42.95 30.80
CA GLN A 238 50.76 43.11 30.72
C GLN A 238 51.16 44.34 29.89
N ARG A 239 50.37 44.71 28.87
CA ARG A 239 50.53 45.98 28.15
C ARG A 239 50.27 47.19 29.04
N LEU A 240 49.25 47.16 29.91
CA LEU A 240 48.98 48.23 30.89
C LEU A 240 50.15 48.38 31.89
N GLN A 241 50.65 47.28 32.45
CA GLN A 241 51.83 47.31 33.33
C GLN A 241 53.07 47.86 32.62
N THR A 242 53.30 47.46 31.36
CA THR A 242 54.42 47.96 30.55
C THR A 242 54.29 49.47 30.25
N ALA A 243 53.07 49.95 29.96
CA ALA A 243 52.80 51.37 29.74
C ALA A 243 53.06 52.22 31.00
N ILE A 244 52.70 51.73 32.19
CA ILE A 244 53.00 52.40 33.47
C ILE A 244 54.53 52.56 33.65
N SER A 245 55.31 51.53 33.31
CA SER A 245 56.79 51.61 33.39
C SER A 245 57.46 52.50 32.33
N PHE A 246 56.78 52.82 31.22
CA PHE A 246 57.27 53.81 30.25
C PHE A 246 56.79 55.24 30.55
N GLY A 247 55.64 55.41 31.21
CA GLY A 247 55.07 56.71 31.57
C GLY A 247 55.87 57.52 32.60
N SER A 248 56.77 56.89 33.37
CA SER A 248 57.60 57.58 34.36
C SER A 248 58.90 58.17 33.81
N THR A 249 59.39 57.70 32.66
CA THR A 249 60.77 57.99 32.21
C THR A 249 60.89 59.35 31.50
N LEU A 250 59.83 59.80 30.82
CA LEU A 250 59.80 61.12 30.17
C LEU A 250 59.41 62.27 31.10
N MET A 251 58.95 61.98 32.32
CA MET A 251 58.59 63.00 33.32
C MET A 251 59.67 63.20 34.42
N GLY A 252 60.87 62.62 34.23
CA GLY A 252 62.03 62.81 35.11
C GLY A 252 63.17 63.67 34.53
N ALA A 253 63.14 63.97 33.23
CA ALA A 253 64.29 64.56 32.52
C ALA A 253 64.39 66.11 32.57
N LEU A 254 63.41 66.81 33.16
CA LEU A 254 63.37 68.29 33.22
C LEU A 254 63.54 68.88 34.62
N PHE A 255 63.69 68.06 35.67
CA PHE A 255 64.06 68.52 37.02
C PHE A 255 65.42 67.95 37.44
N GLY A 256 66.48 68.49 36.84
CA GLY A 256 67.83 68.15 37.22
C GLY A 256 68.19 68.70 38.61
N ARG A 257 68.99 67.91 39.37
CA ARG A 257 70.15 68.35 40.20
C ARG A 257 70.43 67.40 41.37
N LYS A 258 71.24 66.37 41.12
CA LYS A 258 72.56 66.20 41.77
C LYS A 258 73.31 64.99 41.22
N LEU A 259 74.55 65.21 40.76
CA LEU A 259 75.55 64.15 40.76
C LEU A 259 75.93 63.84 42.21
N THR A 260 76.03 62.55 42.56
CA THR A 260 77.13 61.89 43.32
C THR A 260 76.62 60.67 44.11
N SER A 261 76.87 59.47 43.59
CA SER A 261 77.25 58.30 44.41
C SER A 261 77.86 57.22 43.50
N ARG A 262 79.06 56.73 43.85
CA ARG A 262 79.74 55.65 43.14
C ARG A 262 79.39 54.30 43.77
N THR A 263 78.26 53.71 43.40
CA THR A 263 78.00 52.28 43.63
C THR A 263 76.99 51.76 42.61
N ASN A 264 77.07 50.47 42.25
CA ASN A 264 76.19 49.75 41.31
C ASN A 264 76.45 49.99 39.80
N ILE A 265 77.72 49.96 39.40
CA ILE A 265 78.09 49.37 38.11
C ILE A 265 77.70 47.88 38.19
N GLY A 266 76.67 47.45 37.44
CA GLY A 266 76.21 46.06 37.48
C GLY A 266 74.81 45.72 36.96
N LYS A 267 74.07 46.66 36.33
CA LYS A 267 72.69 46.42 35.84
C LYS A 267 72.41 46.95 34.41
N ALA A 268 73.36 46.76 33.50
CA ALA A 268 73.25 47.20 32.09
C ALA A 268 73.03 46.04 31.07
N ALA A 269 72.41 44.93 31.48
CA ALA A 269 72.29 43.70 30.67
C ALA A 269 70.86 43.13 30.51
N THR A 270 69.82 43.90 30.86
CA THR A 270 68.44 43.36 30.99
C THR A 270 67.42 43.98 30.02
N ALA A 271 67.77 45.04 29.28
CA ALA A 271 66.82 45.75 28.40
C ALA A 271 66.50 45.05 27.05
N ILE A 272 67.30 44.07 26.62
CA ILE A 272 67.17 43.47 25.26
C ILE A 272 66.19 42.27 25.22
N ARG A 273 65.81 41.67 26.35
CA ARG A 273 64.92 40.48 26.37
C ARG A 273 63.41 40.78 26.34
N GLY A 274 63.01 42.06 26.35
CA GLY A 274 61.59 42.45 26.40
C GLY A 274 60.82 42.24 25.08
N ILE A 275 61.50 42.35 23.94
CA ILE A 275 60.87 42.41 22.60
C ILE A 275 60.38 41.02 22.13
N GLY A 276 61.08 39.94 22.50
CA GLY A 276 60.68 38.57 22.15
C GLY A 276 59.35 38.15 22.81
N ARG A 277 59.22 38.34 24.12
CA ARG A 277 58.02 37.91 24.88
C ARG A 277 56.71 38.51 24.36
N THR A 278 56.74 39.74 23.86
CA THR A 278 55.54 40.38 23.29
C THR A 278 55.17 39.89 21.89
N ALA A 279 56.13 39.29 21.16
CA ALA A 279 55.85 38.58 19.91
C ALA A 279 55.33 37.16 20.22
N ASP A 280 55.98 36.45 21.16
CA ASP A 280 55.55 35.12 21.63
C ASP A 280 54.07 35.14 22.08
N GLN A 281 53.68 36.13 22.89
CA GLN A 281 52.31 36.28 23.41
C GLN A 281 51.26 36.64 22.35
N ARG A 282 51.64 37.25 21.22
CA ARG A 282 50.72 37.43 20.09
C ARG A 282 50.53 36.13 19.31
N GLY A 283 51.62 35.40 19.10
CA GLY A 283 51.56 34.07 18.47
C GLY A 283 50.81 33.03 19.32
N ASP A 284 50.71 33.20 20.63
CA ASP A 284 49.82 32.40 21.48
C ASP A 284 48.33 32.66 21.14
N ILE A 285 47.90 33.93 21.11
CA ILE A 285 46.53 34.33 20.76
C ILE A 285 46.19 33.87 19.33
N GLU A 286 47.06 34.14 18.36
CA GLU A 286 46.87 33.77 16.94
C GLU A 286 46.67 32.26 16.76
N ARG A 287 47.45 31.42 17.46
CA ARG A 287 47.28 29.96 17.46
C ARG A 287 46.00 29.50 18.18
N ALA A 288 45.55 30.24 19.19
CA ALA A 288 44.29 29.95 19.87
C ALA A 288 43.07 30.33 19.01
N GLU A 289 43.16 31.41 18.23
CA GLU A 289 42.16 31.82 17.23
C GLU A 289 42.10 30.83 16.05
N GLU A 290 43.25 30.44 15.47
CA GLU A 290 43.35 29.39 14.43
C GLU A 290 42.70 28.07 14.91
N LYS A 291 42.84 27.74 16.19
CA LYS A 291 42.17 26.58 16.79
C LYS A 291 40.65 26.72 16.91
N VAL A 292 40.13 27.94 17.09
CA VAL A 292 38.68 28.19 17.05
C VAL A 292 38.17 28.09 15.62
N GLU A 293 38.88 28.66 14.65
CA GLU A 293 38.51 28.63 13.23
C GLU A 293 38.48 27.20 12.66
N THR A 294 39.49 26.38 12.97
CA THR A 294 39.54 24.96 12.58
C THR A 294 38.38 24.16 13.19
N LEU A 295 38.10 24.28 14.49
CA LEU A 295 36.95 23.61 15.10
C LEU A 295 35.60 24.08 14.53
N GLN A 296 35.48 25.35 14.13
CA GLN A 296 34.29 25.84 13.42
C GLN A 296 34.19 25.31 11.99
N ALA A 297 35.32 25.05 11.31
CA ALA A 297 35.33 24.37 10.03
C ALA A 297 34.90 22.91 10.17
N ASP A 298 35.43 22.18 11.16
CA ASP A 298 35.04 20.80 11.49
C ASP A 298 33.52 20.70 11.72
N LEU A 299 32.93 21.66 12.46
CA LEU A 299 31.48 21.68 12.71
C LEU A 299 30.67 21.88 11.43
N ARG A 300 31.08 22.81 10.56
CA ARG A 300 30.41 23.05 9.26
C ARG A 300 30.52 21.86 8.32
N GLU A 301 31.67 21.17 8.29
CA GLU A 301 31.84 19.95 7.51
C GLU A 301 30.91 18.84 8.04
N LEU A 302 30.84 18.66 9.36
CA LEU A 302 29.96 17.70 10.01
C LEU A 302 28.46 17.98 9.72
N GLU A 303 28.05 19.24 9.70
CA GLU A 303 26.69 19.66 9.30
C GLU A 303 26.40 19.34 7.83
N GLN A 304 27.37 19.53 6.93
CA GLN A 304 27.24 19.19 5.51
C GLN A 304 27.15 17.67 5.30
N GLN A 305 27.95 16.88 6.02
CA GLN A 305 27.87 15.41 6.02
C GLN A 305 26.48 14.93 6.46
N LEU A 306 25.93 15.46 7.55
CA LEU A 306 24.57 15.16 8.00
C LEU A 306 23.51 15.48 6.93
N GLN A 307 23.63 16.64 6.26
CA GLN A 307 22.69 17.02 5.20
C GLN A 307 22.75 16.06 4.00
N THR A 308 23.96 15.66 3.59
CA THR A 308 24.14 14.68 2.50
C THR A 308 23.57 13.31 2.86
N GLU A 309 23.92 12.76 4.02
CA GLU A 309 23.44 11.43 4.45
C GLU A 309 21.91 11.41 4.68
N LEU A 310 21.30 12.51 5.15
CA LEU A 310 19.83 12.66 5.23
C LEU A 310 19.15 12.69 3.86
N LEU A 311 19.81 13.23 2.82
CA LEU A 311 19.32 13.21 1.45
C LEU A 311 19.48 11.83 0.79
N GLU A 312 20.56 11.10 1.12
CA GLU A 312 20.75 9.72 0.67
C GLU A 312 19.68 8.79 1.25
N ILE A 313 19.44 8.82 2.57
CA ILE A 313 18.32 8.08 3.19
C ILE A 313 16.98 8.45 2.55
N ARG A 314 16.74 9.74 2.27
CA ARG A 314 15.50 10.16 1.58
C ARG A 314 15.38 9.51 0.20
N ARG A 315 16.44 9.56 -0.61
CA ARG A 315 16.45 9.01 -1.97
C ARG A 315 16.24 7.50 -1.97
N GLU A 316 16.93 6.76 -1.11
CA GLU A 316 16.79 5.29 -1.00
C GLU A 316 15.34 4.87 -0.76
N PHE A 317 14.61 5.57 0.12
CA PHE A 317 13.20 5.29 0.40
C PHE A 317 12.22 5.88 -0.63
N GLU A 318 12.63 6.86 -1.44
CA GLU A 318 11.82 7.40 -2.55
C GLU A 318 11.97 6.57 -3.85
N GLU A 319 13.13 5.93 -4.05
CA GLU A 319 13.42 4.99 -5.16
C GLU A 319 12.97 3.54 -4.85
N SER A 320 12.64 3.23 -3.59
CA SER A 320 12.13 1.93 -3.16
C SER A 320 10.72 1.65 -3.71
N GLU A 321 10.63 0.76 -4.70
CA GLU A 321 9.35 0.23 -5.19
C GLU A 321 8.70 -0.70 -4.14
N LEU A 322 7.37 -0.76 -4.12
CA LEU A 322 6.62 -1.55 -3.14
C LEU A 322 6.65 -3.04 -3.51
N GLU A 323 7.68 -3.76 -3.06
CA GLU A 323 7.74 -5.21 -3.22
C GLU A 323 6.78 -5.94 -2.27
N TYR A 324 5.76 -6.59 -2.83
CA TYR A 324 4.89 -7.53 -2.13
C TYR A 324 4.43 -8.68 -3.03
N GLU A 325 4.15 -9.83 -2.42
CA GLU A 325 3.73 -11.07 -3.08
C GLU A 325 2.32 -11.45 -2.60
N SER A 326 1.48 -12.01 -3.47
CA SER A 326 0.21 -12.61 -3.07
C SER A 326 0.41 -14.04 -2.54
N GLN A 327 -0.29 -14.38 -1.46
CA GLN A 327 -0.25 -15.68 -0.81
C GLN A 327 -1.67 -16.21 -0.64
N GLU A 328 -2.00 -17.28 -1.37
CA GLU A 328 -3.22 -18.06 -1.15
C GLU A 328 -3.10 -18.95 0.09
N ILE A 329 -4.07 -18.85 0.99
CA ILE A 329 -4.26 -19.76 2.11
C ILE A 329 -5.56 -20.54 1.88
N ARG A 330 -5.45 -21.86 1.74
CA ARG A 330 -6.59 -22.75 1.53
C ARG A 330 -7.04 -23.35 2.85
N THR A 331 -8.35 -23.42 3.06
CA THR A 331 -8.96 -24.19 4.16
C THR A 331 -8.66 -25.68 3.99
N LYS A 332 -8.72 -26.48 5.07
CA LYS A 332 -8.69 -27.95 4.95
C LYS A 332 -10.10 -28.46 4.71
N LYS A 333 -10.24 -29.61 4.05
CA LYS A 333 -11.56 -30.27 3.87
C LYS A 333 -12.26 -30.67 5.17
N THR A 334 -11.51 -30.84 6.26
CA THR A 334 -12.04 -31.07 7.62
C THR A 334 -12.58 -29.81 8.28
N ASP A 335 -12.11 -28.65 7.81
CA ASP A 335 -12.31 -27.33 8.41
C ASP A 335 -13.33 -26.53 7.55
N LEU A 336 -14.19 -27.25 6.83
CA LEU A 336 -15.22 -26.76 5.92
C LEU A 336 -16.55 -27.44 6.26
N THR A 337 -17.59 -26.63 6.46
CA THR A 337 -18.97 -27.07 6.72
C THR A 337 -19.92 -26.57 5.63
N ILE A 338 -20.99 -27.32 5.35
CA ILE A 338 -22.10 -26.88 4.50
C ILE A 338 -23.32 -26.69 5.41
N ASP A 339 -23.59 -25.43 5.75
CA ASP A 339 -24.57 -25.03 6.75
C ASP A 339 -26.00 -25.04 6.18
N ARG A 340 -26.14 -24.63 4.92
CA ARG A 340 -27.40 -24.68 4.16
C ARG A 340 -27.16 -25.16 2.74
N TYR A 341 -28.08 -25.98 2.24
CA TYR A 341 -28.17 -26.34 0.83
C TYR A 341 -29.64 -26.58 0.47
N CYS A 342 -30.19 -25.78 -0.43
CA CYS A 342 -31.58 -25.86 -0.86
C CYS A 342 -31.75 -25.40 -2.32
N LEU A 343 -32.86 -25.81 -2.94
CA LEU A 343 -33.36 -25.17 -4.15
C LEU A 343 -34.00 -23.84 -3.74
N VAL A 344 -33.64 -22.76 -4.43
CA VAL A 344 -34.27 -21.45 -4.28
C VAL A 344 -34.91 -21.01 -5.59
N TRP A 345 -36.09 -20.41 -5.47
CA TRP A 345 -36.75 -19.68 -6.55
C TRP A 345 -36.40 -18.21 -6.43
N ALA A 346 -35.67 -17.71 -7.42
CA ALA A 346 -35.23 -16.33 -7.53
C ALA A 346 -36.20 -15.55 -8.43
N PRO A 347 -36.79 -14.42 -8.01
CA PRO A 347 -37.62 -13.60 -8.89
C PRO A 347 -36.72 -12.81 -9.85
N TRP A 348 -37.05 -12.88 -11.15
CA TRP A 348 -36.41 -12.14 -12.23
C TRP A 348 -37.46 -11.32 -12.98
N ALA A 349 -37.11 -10.09 -13.35
CA ALA A 349 -37.91 -9.24 -14.22
C ALA A 349 -37.39 -9.35 -15.65
N GLY A 350 -38.30 -9.71 -16.57
CA GLY A 350 -38.06 -9.69 -18.01
C GLY A 350 -38.62 -8.42 -18.65
N SER A 351 -37.80 -7.79 -19.50
CA SER A 351 -38.16 -6.58 -20.25
C SER A 351 -38.40 -6.90 -21.73
N ALA A 352 -39.39 -6.26 -22.35
CA ALA A 352 -39.76 -6.48 -23.75
C ALA A 352 -38.71 -5.92 -24.73
N GLY A 353 -37.58 -6.65 -24.87
CA GLY A 353 -36.42 -6.28 -25.67
C GLY A 353 -35.14 -5.98 -24.87
N GLY A 354 -35.14 -6.23 -23.55
CA GLY A 354 -33.96 -6.10 -22.69
C GLY A 354 -33.44 -7.45 -22.19
N ALA A 355 -32.24 -7.46 -21.59
CA ALA A 355 -31.77 -8.62 -20.84
C ALA A 355 -32.51 -8.72 -19.49
N ASP A 356 -32.86 -9.93 -19.08
CA ASP A 356 -33.54 -10.16 -17.80
C ASP A 356 -32.63 -9.78 -16.62
N ARG A 357 -33.23 -9.33 -15.52
CA ARG A 357 -32.52 -8.91 -14.31
C ARG A 357 -33.08 -9.55 -13.04
N PRO A 358 -32.24 -9.92 -12.06
CA PRO A 358 -32.72 -10.35 -10.75
C PRO A 358 -33.41 -9.19 -10.02
N VAL A 359 -34.43 -9.50 -9.20
CA VAL A 359 -35.17 -8.50 -8.41
C VAL A 359 -35.28 -8.83 -6.90
N TYR A 360 -34.34 -9.64 -6.37
CA TYR A 360 -34.25 -10.08 -4.96
C TYR A 360 -33.12 -9.42 -4.14
#